data_AF-A0A3R9MWY9-F1
#
_entry.id   AF-A0A3R9MWY9-F1
#
_cell.length_a   1.000
_cell.length_b   1.000
_cell.length_c   1.000
_cell.angle_alpha   90.00
_cell.angle_beta   90.00
_cell.angle_gamma   90.00
#
_symmetry.space_group_name_H-M   'P 1'
#
loop_
_entity.id
_entity.type
_entity.pdbx_description
1 polymer ?
#
loop_
_entity_poly.entity_id
_entity_poly.type
_entity_poly.pdbx_seq_one_letter_code
_entity_poly.pdbx_strand_id
1 'polypeptide(L)'
;MKIPFIAFYSMLSLMYCSAALGQSATASDELTARMETAQLRYAPAFPNSTLLYSGPEYIDYSLRYSVRTGHQYFTWPEKQPGTVTYNGEYFDNLSLAYDTVLDQVILSFPNSPFMLRLINENVSNFTINEHYFTRIVTDSSKNNINTGYYEVLNSGNTMLLARRTKKLQKQITQKRVEAEFSPIDKFYICNNGTYYFTSSKGTALRAFSENAPQIQEYIKSRNLKFNKKNIEKSLLELCIYHNSSTY
;
A
#
# COMPACT_ATOMS: atom_id res chain seq x y z
N MET A 1 33.16 91.44 -41.29
CA MET A 1 34.41 90.77 -40.87
C MET A 1 34.05 89.31 -40.58
N LYS A 2 33.90 88.46 -41.60
CA LYS A 2 34.88 87.55 -42.23
C LYS A 2 35.48 86.46 -41.30
N ILE A 3 34.89 85.25 -41.46
CA ILE A 3 35.49 83.87 -41.48
C ILE A 3 35.65 83.21 -40.05
N PRO A 4 35.66 81.86 -39.88
CA PRO A 4 34.54 80.89 -39.99
C PRO A 4 34.65 79.63 -39.04
N PHE A 5 33.74 78.66 -39.25
CA PHE A 5 33.96 77.19 -39.28
C PHE A 5 34.66 76.48 -38.12
N ILE A 6 33.93 75.62 -37.41
CA ILE A 6 34.36 74.24 -37.11
C ILE A 6 33.15 73.30 -37.30
N ALA A 7 33.38 72.27 -38.10
CA ALA A 7 32.47 71.19 -38.48
C ALA A 7 32.13 70.27 -37.30
N PHE A 8 30.98 69.59 -37.34
CA PHE A 8 30.98 68.14 -37.16
C PHE A 8 29.72 67.45 -37.71
N TYR A 9 29.98 66.25 -38.19
CA TYR A 9 29.16 65.35 -39.00
C TYR A 9 28.07 64.61 -38.22
N SER A 10 27.04 64.17 -38.97
CA SER A 10 26.29 62.92 -38.79
C SER A 10 25.37 62.86 -37.55
N MET A 11 24.23 62.16 -37.53
CA MET A 11 23.91 60.90 -38.18
C MET A 11 22.40 60.69 -38.07
N LEU A 12 21.82 60.23 -39.17
CA LEU A 12 20.46 59.71 -39.34
C LEU A 12 20.14 58.66 -38.26
N SER A 13 19.20 58.93 -37.35
CA SER A 13 18.66 57.90 -36.44
C SER A 13 17.35 57.35 -37.00
N LEU A 14 17.45 56.15 -37.57
CA LEU A 14 16.31 55.30 -37.92
C LEU A 14 15.47 55.02 -36.66
N MET A 15 14.18 55.33 -36.72
CA MET A 15 13.17 54.71 -35.85
C MET A 15 13.01 53.25 -36.29
N TYR A 16 13.73 52.34 -35.64
CA TYR A 16 13.33 50.94 -35.58
C TYR A 16 12.35 50.79 -34.42
N CYS A 17 11.05 50.73 -34.73
CA CYS A 17 10.03 50.32 -33.78
C CYS A 17 10.08 48.80 -33.67
N SER A 18 10.88 48.29 -32.73
CA SER A 18 10.85 46.88 -32.35
C SER A 18 9.53 46.64 -31.63
N ALA A 19 8.63 45.85 -32.23
CA ALA A 19 7.50 45.30 -31.50
C ALA A 19 8.06 44.44 -30.36
N ALA A 20 7.91 44.92 -29.12
CA ALA A 20 8.25 44.14 -27.94
C ALA A 20 7.24 42.98 -27.84
N LEU A 21 7.65 41.79 -28.27
CA LEU A 21 6.99 40.55 -27.87
C LEU A 21 7.24 40.39 -26.37
N GLY A 22 6.30 40.86 -25.56
CA GLY A 22 6.25 40.50 -24.15
C GLY A 22 6.03 38.99 -24.06
N GLN A 23 7.07 38.23 -23.74
CA GLN A 23 6.93 36.82 -23.41
C GLN A 23 6.24 36.74 -22.06
N SER A 24 4.92 36.54 -22.07
CA SER A 24 4.21 36.01 -20.92
C SER A 24 4.61 34.54 -20.79
N ALA A 25 5.74 34.26 -20.13
CA ALA A 25 6.00 32.93 -19.60
C ALA A 25 4.88 32.66 -18.61
N THR A 26 3.93 31.82 -18.98
CA THR A 26 2.81 31.45 -18.13
C THR A 26 3.37 30.83 -16.86
N ALA A 27 2.86 31.22 -15.68
CA ALA A 27 3.37 30.73 -14.39
C ALA A 27 3.41 29.19 -14.29
N SER A 28 2.66 28.48 -15.15
CA SER A 28 2.73 27.04 -15.37
C SER A 28 4.07 26.56 -15.93
N ASP A 29 4.69 27.31 -16.85
CA ASP A 29 5.97 26.99 -17.49
C ASP A 29 7.13 27.21 -16.52
N GLU A 30 7.02 28.26 -15.70
CA GLU A 30 7.98 28.51 -14.62
C GLU A 30 7.86 27.46 -13.50
N LEU A 31 6.64 27.04 -13.17
CA LEU A 31 6.40 25.98 -12.18
C LEU A 31 6.93 24.62 -12.68
N THR A 32 6.66 24.26 -13.93
CA THR A 32 7.15 23.02 -14.53
C THR A 32 8.67 23.02 -14.62
N ALA A 33 9.29 24.12 -15.05
CA ALA A 33 10.75 24.25 -15.08
C ALA A 33 11.38 24.15 -13.68
N ARG A 34 10.73 24.70 -12.65
CA ARG A 34 11.17 24.57 -11.24
C ARG A 34 11.01 23.15 -10.70
N MET A 35 9.94 22.45 -11.08
CA MET A 35 9.73 21.05 -10.72
C MET A 35 10.75 20.14 -11.40
N GLU A 36 11.04 20.38 -12.68
CA GLU A 36 12.00 19.61 -13.47
C GLU A 36 13.44 19.81 -12.97
N THR A 37 13.81 21.06 -12.65
CA THR A 37 15.12 21.35 -12.03
C THR A 37 15.24 20.79 -10.61
N ALA A 38 14.16 20.77 -9.81
CA ALA A 38 14.15 20.08 -8.52
C ALA A 38 14.35 18.57 -8.71
N GLN A 39 13.60 17.94 -9.63
CA GLN A 39 13.73 16.51 -9.94
C GLN A 39 15.15 16.15 -10.39
N LEU A 40 15.76 16.92 -11.31
CA LEU A 40 17.13 16.70 -11.77
C LEU A 40 18.18 16.84 -10.66
N ARG A 41 17.95 17.72 -9.68
CA ARG A 41 18.86 17.90 -8.54
C ARG A 41 18.75 16.74 -7.53
N TYR A 42 17.58 16.13 -7.37
CA TYR A 42 17.36 15.01 -6.44
C TYR A 42 17.56 13.62 -7.07
N ALA A 43 17.41 13.50 -8.39
CA ALA A 43 17.59 12.27 -9.17
C ALA A 43 18.93 11.54 -8.92
N PRO A 44 20.11 12.21 -8.87
CA PRO A 44 21.39 11.50 -8.68
C PRO A 44 21.59 10.95 -7.26
N ALA A 45 20.79 11.36 -6.26
CA ALA A 45 20.80 10.78 -4.92
C ALA A 45 19.83 9.58 -4.78
N PHE A 46 18.82 9.50 -5.66
CA PHE A 46 17.71 8.56 -5.59
C PHE A 46 17.22 8.22 -7.01
N PRO A 47 17.97 7.42 -7.77
CA PRO A 47 17.84 7.35 -9.23
C PRO A 47 16.48 6.87 -9.75
N ASN A 48 15.60 6.30 -8.91
CA ASN A 48 14.29 5.78 -9.32
C ASN A 48 13.14 6.03 -8.31
N SER A 49 13.23 6.94 -7.32
CA SER A 49 12.46 6.72 -6.07
C SER A 49 11.88 7.92 -5.32
N THR A 50 11.77 9.13 -5.91
CA THR A 50 11.13 10.25 -5.20
C THR A 50 9.66 9.97 -4.86
N LEU A 51 8.95 9.21 -5.72
CA LEU A 51 7.56 8.84 -5.48
C LEU A 51 7.43 7.87 -4.30
N LEU A 52 8.26 6.83 -4.23
CA LEU A 52 8.20 5.83 -3.15
C LEU A 52 8.51 6.44 -1.76
N TYR A 53 9.40 7.44 -1.71
CA TYR A 53 9.84 8.07 -0.46
C TYR A 53 9.04 9.32 -0.07
N SER A 54 7.76 9.39 -0.46
CA SER A 54 6.89 10.55 -0.18
C SER A 54 6.07 10.44 1.12
N GLY A 55 6.17 9.31 1.83
CA GLY A 55 5.37 9.03 3.02
C GLY A 55 5.92 9.68 4.30
N PRO A 56 5.08 9.85 5.34
CA PRO A 56 5.55 10.33 6.63
C PRO A 56 6.47 9.31 7.32
N GLU A 57 7.31 9.78 8.22
CA GLU A 57 8.10 8.92 9.11
C GLU A 57 7.17 7.98 9.90
N TYR A 58 7.55 6.71 9.99
CA TYR A 58 6.91 5.73 10.85
C TYR A 58 7.56 5.75 12.24
N ILE A 59 6.77 6.12 13.24
CA ILE A 59 7.20 6.12 14.64
C ILE A 59 6.75 4.81 15.29
N ASP A 60 7.71 4.02 15.78
CA ASP A 60 7.41 2.76 16.48
C ASP A 60 6.76 3.05 17.84
N TYR A 61 5.43 3.07 17.84
CA TYR A 61 4.64 3.35 19.04
C TYR A 61 4.74 2.24 20.08
N SER A 62 5.27 1.06 19.76
CA SER A 62 5.43 -0.02 20.73
C SER A 62 6.44 0.36 21.81
N LEU A 63 7.40 1.25 21.49
CA LEU A 63 8.45 1.70 22.40
C LEU A 63 7.92 2.47 23.63
N ARG A 64 6.67 2.92 23.62
CA ARG A 64 6.04 3.57 24.79
C ARG A 64 5.63 2.60 25.91
N TYR A 65 5.66 1.29 25.64
CA TYR A 65 5.26 0.27 26.62
C TYR A 65 6.47 -0.26 27.37
N SER A 66 6.35 -0.33 28.70
CA SER A 66 7.44 -0.80 29.56
C SER A 66 7.69 -2.30 29.43
N VAL A 67 6.62 -3.07 29.17
CA VAL A 67 6.66 -4.52 28.93
C VAL A 67 5.82 -4.83 27.70
N ARG A 68 6.33 -5.70 26.83
CA ARG A 68 5.69 -6.06 25.57
C ARG A 68 5.73 -7.56 25.35
N THR A 69 4.58 -8.14 25.04
CA THR A 69 4.46 -9.51 24.56
C THR A 69 4.07 -9.48 23.09
N GLY A 70 4.98 -9.94 22.22
CA GLY A 70 4.83 -9.87 20.76
C GLY A 70 5.20 -8.51 20.16
N HIS A 71 4.74 -8.28 18.92
CA HIS A 71 5.01 -7.08 18.11
C HIS A 71 3.85 -6.82 17.14
N GLN A 72 3.76 -5.61 16.58
CA GLN A 72 2.70 -5.15 15.68
C GLN A 72 2.77 -5.72 14.25
N TYR A 73 3.97 -6.15 13.83
CA TYR A 73 4.22 -6.55 12.44
C TYR A 73 3.64 -7.92 12.08
N PHE A 74 3.33 -8.10 10.79
CA PHE A 74 2.92 -9.38 10.21
C PHE A 74 4.04 -10.42 10.30
N THR A 75 3.75 -11.52 10.98
CA THR A 75 4.60 -12.72 11.17
C THR A 75 5.95 -12.49 11.85
N TRP A 76 6.82 -11.63 11.32
CA TRP A 76 8.19 -11.40 11.81
C TRP A 76 8.36 -10.03 12.45
N PRO A 77 9.14 -9.91 13.55
CA PRO A 77 9.51 -8.62 14.11
C PRO A 77 10.53 -7.87 13.24
N GLU A 78 11.34 -8.59 12.48
CA GLU A 78 12.29 -8.04 11.51
C GLU A 78 11.62 -7.69 10.18
N LYS A 79 12.22 -6.74 9.48
CA LYS A 79 11.81 -6.37 8.12
C LYS A 79 12.19 -7.49 7.17
N GLN A 80 11.28 -7.78 6.26
CA GLN A 80 11.42 -8.85 5.29
C GLN A 80 11.64 -8.26 3.89
N PRO A 81 12.29 -9.02 2.99
CA PRO A 81 12.29 -8.67 1.58
C PRO A 81 10.85 -8.60 1.05
N GLY A 82 10.60 -7.70 0.12
CA GLY A 82 9.28 -7.56 -0.48
C GLY A 82 9.24 -6.57 -1.63
N THR A 83 8.03 -6.38 -2.14
CA THR A 83 7.73 -5.58 -3.32
C THR A 83 6.51 -4.72 -3.04
N VAL A 84 6.37 -3.58 -3.71
CA VAL A 84 5.20 -2.70 -3.56
C VAL A 84 4.83 -2.15 -4.93
N THR A 85 3.54 -2.17 -5.25
CA THR A 85 2.99 -1.33 -6.33
C THR A 85 2.45 -0.03 -5.73
N TYR A 86 3.19 1.07 -5.88
CA TYR A 86 2.92 2.38 -5.29
C TYR A 86 2.68 3.42 -6.39
N ASN A 87 1.56 4.15 -6.34
CA ASN A 87 1.14 5.10 -7.39
C ASN A 87 1.11 4.50 -8.80
N GLY A 88 0.82 3.20 -8.91
CA GLY A 88 0.81 2.47 -10.19
C GLY A 88 2.18 2.01 -10.67
N GLU A 89 3.26 2.36 -9.98
CA GLU A 89 4.62 1.91 -10.29
C GLU A 89 5.02 0.73 -9.40
N TYR A 90 5.76 -0.22 -9.98
CA TYR A 90 6.25 -1.41 -9.28
C TYR A 90 7.66 -1.19 -8.74
N PHE A 91 7.86 -1.49 -7.46
CA PHE A 91 9.13 -1.42 -6.77
C PHE A 91 9.47 -2.77 -6.14
N ASP A 92 10.69 -3.24 -6.36
CA ASP A 92 11.19 -4.50 -5.84
C ASP A 92 12.43 -4.32 -4.95
N ASN A 93 12.94 -5.43 -4.43
CA ASN A 93 14.13 -5.49 -3.57
C ASN A 93 14.02 -4.53 -2.36
N LEU A 94 12.82 -4.39 -1.80
CA LEU A 94 12.54 -3.51 -0.67
C LEU A 94 12.68 -4.27 0.64
N SER A 95 13.08 -3.56 1.69
CA SER A 95 13.01 -4.05 3.07
C SER A 95 11.75 -3.51 3.74
N LEU A 96 10.76 -4.39 3.94
CA LEU A 96 9.41 -4.03 4.32
C LEU A 96 8.97 -4.67 5.64
N ALA A 97 8.11 -3.99 6.36
CA ALA A 97 7.29 -4.58 7.41
C ALA A 97 5.84 -4.15 7.20
N TYR A 98 4.90 -4.98 7.65
CA TYR A 98 3.48 -4.64 7.61
C TYR A 98 2.94 -4.56 9.05
N ASP A 99 2.65 -3.35 9.53
CA ASP A 99 1.97 -3.17 10.81
C ASP A 99 0.50 -3.53 10.68
N THR A 100 0.16 -4.70 11.22
CA THR A 100 -1.18 -5.29 11.17
C THR A 100 -2.16 -4.68 12.17
N VAL A 101 -1.68 -3.86 13.12
CA VAL A 101 -2.53 -3.12 14.06
C VAL A 101 -3.04 -1.85 13.41
N LEU A 102 -2.14 -1.13 12.72
CA LEU A 102 -2.45 0.15 12.08
C LEU A 102 -2.83 0.03 10.60
N ASP A 103 -2.70 -1.15 10.00
CA ASP A 103 -2.96 -1.41 8.57
C ASP A 103 -2.00 -0.58 7.69
N GLN A 104 -0.68 -0.66 7.96
CA GLN A 104 0.34 0.23 7.36
C GLN A 104 1.57 -0.54 6.85
N VAL A 105 1.96 -0.24 5.61
CA VAL A 105 3.20 -0.75 5.01
C VAL A 105 4.34 0.18 5.35
N ILE A 106 5.41 -0.39 5.90
CA ILE A 106 6.58 0.32 6.41
C ILE A 106 7.77 -0.06 5.54
N LEU A 107 8.42 0.95 4.99
CA LEU A 107 9.64 0.86 4.22
C LEU A 107 10.83 1.24 5.10
N SER A 108 11.84 0.38 5.12
CA SER A 108 13.12 0.68 5.78
C SER A 108 14.17 1.03 4.75
N PHE A 109 15.02 1.99 5.11
CA PHE A 109 16.14 2.41 4.27
C PHE A 109 17.37 1.56 4.58
N PRO A 110 18.16 1.17 3.56
CA PRO A 110 19.48 0.60 3.79
C PRO A 110 20.32 1.54 4.65
N ASN A 111 20.96 1.02 5.69
CA ASN A 111 21.92 1.73 6.55
C ASN A 111 21.36 2.97 7.26
N SER A 112 20.04 3.06 7.46
CA SER A 112 19.41 4.18 8.18
C SER A 112 18.40 3.67 9.20
N PRO A 113 18.35 4.28 10.39
CA PRO A 113 17.36 3.92 11.42
C PRO A 113 15.96 4.45 11.09
N PHE A 114 15.84 5.37 10.12
CA PHE A 114 14.57 5.93 9.71
C PHE A 114 13.71 4.88 9.01
N MET A 115 12.42 4.92 9.32
CA MET A 115 11.41 4.10 8.67
C MET A 115 10.34 5.02 8.11
N LEU A 116 9.83 4.70 6.93
CA LEU A 116 8.82 5.48 6.25
C LEU A 116 7.55 4.65 6.17
N ARG A 117 6.41 5.26 6.51
CA ARG A 117 5.11 4.65 6.26
C ARG A 117 4.62 5.06 4.89
N LEU A 118 4.32 4.09 4.05
CA LEU A 118 3.69 4.36 2.76
C LEU A 118 2.26 4.87 2.94
N ILE A 119 1.86 5.81 2.09
CA ILE A 119 0.49 6.34 2.07
C ILE A 119 -0.43 5.25 1.53
N ASN A 120 -1.42 4.84 2.32
CA ASN A 120 -2.22 3.66 2.00
C ASN A 120 -3.00 3.79 0.69
N GLU A 121 -3.47 4.99 0.37
CA GLU A 121 -4.22 5.29 -0.85
C GLU A 121 -3.39 5.06 -2.11
N ASN A 122 -2.07 5.16 -1.98
CA ASN A 122 -1.12 5.02 -3.08
C ASN A 122 -0.61 3.58 -3.22
N VAL A 123 -0.78 2.73 -2.21
CA VAL A 123 -0.39 1.30 -2.26
C VAL A 123 -1.55 0.48 -2.79
N SER A 124 -1.37 -0.13 -3.97
CA SER A 124 -2.38 -1.04 -4.52
C SER A 124 -2.17 -2.48 -4.06
N ASN A 125 -0.92 -2.93 -4.00
CA ASN A 125 -0.52 -4.25 -3.53
C ASN A 125 0.92 -4.23 -3.03
N PHE A 126 1.29 -5.24 -2.25
CA PHE A 126 2.67 -5.46 -1.79
C PHE A 126 2.91 -6.93 -1.43
N THR A 127 4.18 -7.29 -1.29
CA THR A 127 4.60 -8.58 -0.73
C THR A 127 5.42 -8.40 0.53
N ILE A 128 5.28 -9.35 1.46
CA ILE A 128 6.18 -9.54 2.61
C ILE A 128 6.66 -10.98 2.53
N ASN A 129 7.91 -11.19 2.13
CA ASN A 129 8.41 -12.49 1.73
C ASN A 129 7.50 -13.10 0.63
N GLU A 130 7.03 -14.34 0.80
CA GLU A 130 6.12 -15.02 -0.14
C GLU A 130 4.64 -14.60 0.00
N HIS A 131 4.30 -13.74 0.96
CA HIS A 131 2.92 -13.37 1.22
C HIS A 131 2.51 -12.16 0.38
N TYR A 132 1.53 -12.34 -0.50
CA TYR A 132 0.98 -11.27 -1.34
C TYR A 132 -0.25 -10.63 -0.72
N PHE A 133 -0.25 -9.31 -0.63
CA PHE A 133 -1.33 -8.49 -0.10
C PHE A 133 -1.88 -7.55 -1.17
N THR A 134 -3.20 -7.45 -1.24
CA THR A 134 -3.90 -6.50 -2.11
C THR A 134 -4.78 -5.56 -1.28
N ARG A 135 -4.84 -4.28 -1.70
CA ARG A 135 -5.72 -3.29 -1.07
C ARG A 135 -7.13 -3.47 -1.62
N ILE A 136 -8.08 -3.71 -0.72
CA ILE A 136 -9.50 -3.71 -1.06
C ILE A 136 -10.07 -2.35 -0.66
N VAL A 137 -10.77 -1.71 -1.59
CA VAL A 137 -11.53 -0.48 -1.35
C VAL A 137 -13.00 -0.84 -1.36
N THR A 138 -13.66 -0.65 -0.22
CA THR A 138 -15.10 -0.83 -0.12
C THR A 138 -15.82 0.47 -0.43
N ASP A 139 -16.89 0.38 -1.21
CA ASP A 139 -17.86 1.46 -1.39
C ASP A 139 -19.10 1.15 -0.51
N SER A 140 -20.02 2.10 -0.39
CA SER A 140 -21.25 1.93 0.39
C SER A 140 -22.17 0.80 -0.11
N SER A 141 -21.90 0.19 -1.26
CA SER A 141 -22.67 -0.93 -1.81
C SER A 141 -22.12 -2.30 -1.39
N LYS A 142 -20.83 -2.38 -1.03
CA LYS A 142 -20.13 -3.63 -0.65
C LYS A 142 -20.07 -3.83 0.88
N ASN A 143 -21.24 -4.01 1.49
CA ASN A 143 -21.41 -4.06 2.96
C ASN A 143 -20.74 -5.23 3.72
N ASN A 144 -20.03 -6.14 3.04
CA ASN A 144 -19.51 -7.37 3.66
C ASN A 144 -17.99 -7.37 3.88
N ILE A 145 -17.28 -6.33 3.47
CA ILE A 145 -15.84 -6.21 3.64
C ILE A 145 -15.45 -4.75 3.89
N ASN A 146 -14.41 -4.55 4.71
CA ASN A 146 -13.93 -3.22 5.07
C ASN A 146 -12.73 -2.86 4.19
N THR A 147 -12.52 -1.58 3.92
CA THR A 147 -11.28 -1.12 3.29
C THR A 147 -10.05 -1.53 4.12
N GLY A 148 -8.96 -1.89 3.44
CA GLY A 148 -7.69 -2.27 4.05
C GLY A 148 -6.90 -3.27 3.19
N TYR A 149 -5.82 -3.81 3.73
CA TYR A 149 -5.03 -4.84 3.04
C TYR A 149 -5.46 -6.26 3.42
N TYR A 150 -5.50 -7.11 2.41
CA TYR A 150 -5.90 -8.50 2.51
C TYR A 150 -4.84 -9.38 1.87
N GLU A 151 -4.38 -10.39 2.59
CA GLU A 151 -3.53 -11.43 2.04
C GLU A 151 -4.35 -12.28 1.08
N VAL A 152 -3.81 -12.55 -0.11
CA VAL A 152 -4.42 -13.47 -1.07
C VAL A 152 -3.88 -14.87 -0.84
N LEU A 153 -4.73 -15.74 -0.28
CA LEU A 153 -4.37 -17.13 0.00
C LEU A 153 -4.64 -18.07 -1.18
N ASN A 154 -5.59 -17.71 -2.04
CA ASN A 154 -5.92 -18.43 -3.25
C ASN A 154 -6.52 -17.47 -4.28
N SER A 155 -6.06 -17.57 -5.52
CA SER A 155 -6.58 -16.83 -6.67
C SER A 155 -7.39 -17.74 -7.60
N GLY A 156 -8.26 -17.14 -8.41
CA GLY A 156 -9.17 -17.83 -9.34
C GLY A 156 -10.55 -17.20 -9.34
N ASN A 157 -11.54 -17.90 -9.90
CA ASN A 157 -12.93 -17.42 -9.93
C ASN A 157 -13.48 -17.22 -8.50
N THR A 158 -13.14 -18.16 -7.61
CA THR A 158 -13.28 -17.98 -6.17
C THR A 158 -11.94 -17.62 -5.55
N MET A 159 -11.85 -16.46 -4.93
CA MET A 159 -10.66 -16.02 -4.19
C MET A 159 -10.83 -16.27 -2.69
N LEU A 160 -9.74 -16.67 -2.04
CA LEU A 160 -9.65 -16.71 -0.58
C LEU A 160 -8.75 -15.58 -0.11
N LEU A 161 -9.28 -14.76 0.80
CA LEU A 161 -8.62 -13.60 1.35
C LEU A 161 -8.52 -13.72 2.87
N ALA A 162 -7.40 -13.30 3.45
CA ALA A 162 -7.23 -13.18 4.89
C ALA A 162 -6.93 -11.73 5.27
N ARG A 163 -7.74 -11.16 6.17
CA ARG A 163 -7.37 -9.94 6.88
C ARG A 163 -6.55 -10.33 8.10
N ARG A 164 -5.26 -10.02 8.05
CA ARG A 164 -4.30 -10.23 9.13
C ARG A 164 -4.28 -8.99 10.01
N THR A 165 -4.65 -9.16 11.28
CA THR A 165 -4.70 -8.05 12.26
C THR A 165 -4.13 -8.52 13.59
N LYS A 166 -3.59 -7.59 14.38
CA LYS A 166 -3.27 -7.84 15.79
C LYS A 166 -4.10 -6.96 16.69
N LYS A 167 -4.66 -7.55 17.75
CA LYS A 167 -5.30 -6.80 18.83
C LYS A 167 -4.24 -6.40 19.84
N LEU A 168 -4.11 -5.09 20.04
CA LEU A 168 -3.28 -4.52 21.09
C LEU A 168 -4.08 -4.43 22.39
N GLN A 169 -3.75 -5.27 23.36
CA GLN A 169 -4.30 -5.20 24.71
C GLN A 169 -3.31 -4.47 25.63
N LYS A 170 -3.83 -3.62 26.51
CA LYS A 170 -3.00 -2.83 27.44
C LYS A 170 -3.50 -3.06 28.85
N GLN A 171 -2.57 -3.26 29.78
CA GLN A 171 -2.85 -3.34 31.20
C GLN A 171 -1.85 -2.50 31.99
N ILE A 172 -2.29 -1.99 33.13
CA ILE A 172 -1.43 -1.22 34.04
C ILE A 172 -1.12 -2.11 35.24
N THR A 173 0.14 -2.51 35.35
CA THR A 173 0.64 -3.35 36.44
C THR A 173 1.75 -2.59 37.15
N GLN A 174 1.62 -2.34 38.46
CA GLN A 174 2.65 -1.67 39.26
C GLN A 174 3.18 -0.36 38.63
N LYS A 175 2.28 0.52 38.14
CA LYS A 175 2.59 1.79 37.45
C LYS A 175 3.33 1.65 36.10
N ARG A 176 3.46 0.44 35.56
CA ARG A 176 3.99 0.17 34.21
C ARG A 176 2.84 -0.14 33.27
N VAL A 177 2.94 0.32 32.03
CA VAL A 177 2.01 -0.04 30.97
C VAL A 177 2.57 -1.25 30.24
N GLU A 178 1.87 -2.37 30.35
CA GLU A 178 2.18 -3.60 29.65
C GLU A 178 1.28 -3.74 28.42
N ALA A 179 1.84 -4.23 27.32
CA ALA A 179 1.14 -4.41 26.06
C ALA A 179 1.28 -5.84 25.53
N GLU A 180 0.17 -6.42 25.08
CA GLU A 180 0.14 -7.70 24.38
C GLU A 180 -0.41 -7.50 22.96
N PHE A 181 0.30 -8.07 21.98
CA PHE A 181 -0.12 -8.09 20.58
C PHE A 181 -0.60 -9.49 20.20
N SER A 182 -1.92 -9.72 20.24
CA SER A 182 -2.49 -11.03 19.95
C SER A 182 -3.06 -11.07 18.51
N PRO A 183 -2.71 -12.08 17.68
CA PRO A 183 -3.20 -12.17 16.30
C PRO A 183 -4.69 -12.47 16.22
N ILE A 184 -5.36 -11.83 15.26
CA ILE A 184 -6.76 -12.01 14.90
C ILE A 184 -6.85 -12.05 13.38
N ASP A 185 -7.12 -13.24 12.86
CA ASP A 185 -7.32 -13.44 11.43
C ASP A 185 -8.80 -13.54 11.10
N LYS A 186 -9.20 -12.89 10.02
CA LYS A 186 -10.54 -12.96 9.45
C LYS A 186 -10.45 -13.42 8.00
N PHE A 187 -11.20 -14.46 7.66
CA PHE A 187 -11.20 -15.01 6.31
C PHE A 187 -12.43 -14.55 5.53
N TYR A 188 -12.21 -14.29 4.25
CA TYR A 188 -13.24 -13.86 3.32
C TYR A 188 -13.13 -14.70 2.04
N ILE A 189 -14.25 -15.25 1.60
CA ILE A 189 -14.35 -15.83 0.27
C ILE A 189 -14.95 -14.76 -0.64
N CYS A 190 -14.29 -14.47 -1.75
CA CYS A 190 -14.87 -13.68 -2.83
C CYS A 190 -15.33 -14.64 -3.92
N ASN A 191 -16.64 -14.69 -4.17
CA ASN A 191 -17.22 -15.50 -5.23
C ASN A 191 -18.20 -14.63 -6.02
N ASN A 192 -18.11 -14.65 -7.35
CA ASN A 192 -18.91 -13.82 -8.26
C ASN A 192 -18.95 -12.33 -7.84
N GLY A 193 -17.81 -11.78 -7.43
CA GLY A 193 -17.67 -10.38 -6.98
C GLY A 193 -18.25 -10.05 -5.60
N THR A 194 -18.86 -11.03 -4.91
CA THR A 194 -19.42 -10.85 -3.57
C THR A 194 -18.48 -11.40 -2.50
N TYR A 195 -18.21 -10.61 -1.47
CA TYR A 195 -17.39 -11.03 -0.33
C TYR A 195 -18.25 -11.65 0.78
N TYR A 196 -17.79 -12.78 1.31
CA TYR A 196 -18.42 -13.53 2.40
C TYR A 196 -17.44 -13.70 3.55
N PHE A 197 -17.69 -13.00 4.67
CA PHE A 197 -16.96 -13.27 5.91
C PHE A 197 -17.22 -14.71 6.37
N THR A 198 -16.15 -15.48 6.52
CA THR A 198 -16.23 -16.92 6.72
C THR A 198 -15.49 -17.33 7.98
N SER A 199 -16.26 -17.65 9.02
CA SER A 199 -15.76 -18.07 10.34
C SER A 199 -16.25 -19.47 10.74
N SER A 200 -17.06 -20.11 9.90
CA SER A 200 -17.74 -21.37 10.21
C SER A 200 -18.10 -22.14 8.95
N LYS A 201 -18.46 -23.43 9.09
CA LYS A 201 -18.98 -24.25 7.99
C LYS A 201 -20.19 -23.60 7.31
N GLY A 202 -21.12 -23.06 8.09
CA GLY A 202 -22.35 -22.46 7.54
C GLY A 202 -22.13 -21.14 6.81
N THR A 203 -21.13 -20.35 7.20
CA THR A 203 -20.72 -19.17 6.42
C THR A 203 -19.99 -19.57 5.14
N ALA A 204 -19.14 -20.60 5.21
CA ALA A 204 -18.43 -21.11 4.03
C ALA A 204 -19.40 -21.63 2.97
N LEU A 205 -20.40 -22.45 3.35
CA LEU A 205 -21.41 -22.97 2.41
C LEU A 205 -22.22 -21.87 1.73
N ARG A 206 -22.50 -20.75 2.42
CA ARG A 206 -23.19 -19.59 1.83
C ARG A 206 -22.38 -18.92 0.73
N ALA A 207 -21.05 -18.93 0.83
CA ALA A 207 -20.18 -18.39 -0.21
C ALA A 207 -20.21 -19.22 -1.51
N PHE A 208 -20.66 -20.48 -1.43
CA PHE A 208 -20.75 -21.41 -2.56
C PHE A 208 -22.20 -21.84 -2.83
N SER A 209 -23.17 -20.92 -2.72
CA SER A 209 -24.61 -21.26 -2.76
C SER A 209 -25.03 -22.10 -3.97
N GLU A 210 -24.44 -21.85 -5.14
CA GLU A 210 -24.72 -22.59 -6.38
C GLU A 210 -24.28 -24.06 -6.32
N ASN A 211 -23.17 -24.35 -5.63
CA ASN A 211 -22.56 -25.69 -5.51
C ASN A 211 -22.62 -26.24 -4.08
N ALA A 212 -23.56 -25.74 -3.27
CA ALA A 212 -23.62 -26.05 -1.84
C ALA A 212 -23.71 -27.55 -1.53
N PRO A 213 -24.49 -28.38 -2.25
CA PRO A 213 -24.53 -29.83 -2.03
C PRO A 213 -23.16 -30.51 -2.25
N GLN A 214 -22.48 -30.18 -3.34
CA GLN A 214 -21.17 -30.74 -3.71
C GLN A 214 -20.10 -30.34 -2.69
N ILE A 215 -20.08 -29.05 -2.30
CA ILE A 215 -19.17 -28.54 -1.27
C ILE A 215 -19.44 -29.20 0.08
N GLN A 216 -20.71 -29.39 0.44
CA GLN A 216 -21.06 -30.06 1.69
C GLN A 216 -20.57 -31.51 1.72
N GLU A 217 -20.67 -32.22 0.60
CA GLU A 217 -20.17 -33.60 0.48
C GLU A 217 -18.65 -33.64 0.56
N TYR A 218 -17.96 -32.72 -0.12
CA TYR A 218 -16.51 -32.59 -0.04
C TYR A 218 -16.02 -32.30 1.39
N ILE A 219 -16.70 -31.41 2.12
CA ILE A 219 -16.38 -31.12 3.53
C ILE A 219 -16.45 -32.40 4.38
N LYS A 220 -17.46 -33.25 4.14
CA LYS A 220 -17.64 -34.50 4.88
C LYS A 220 -16.56 -35.51 4.50
N SER A 221 -16.36 -35.78 3.21
CA SER A 221 -15.42 -36.79 2.73
C SER A 221 -13.97 -36.48 3.13
N ARG A 222 -13.61 -35.20 3.19
CA ARG A 222 -12.28 -34.71 3.60
C ARG A 222 -12.17 -34.40 5.09
N ASN A 223 -13.25 -34.56 5.87
CA ASN A 223 -13.29 -34.28 7.30
C ASN A 223 -12.78 -32.87 7.68
N LEU A 224 -13.15 -31.86 6.88
CA LEU A 224 -12.67 -30.48 7.07
C LEU A 224 -13.19 -29.88 8.38
N LYS A 225 -12.33 -29.12 9.07
CA LYS A 225 -12.60 -28.59 10.42
C LYS A 225 -12.59 -27.07 10.42
N PHE A 226 -13.71 -26.48 10.82
CA PHE A 226 -13.91 -25.03 10.87
C PHE A 226 -13.68 -24.44 12.27
N ASN A 227 -12.77 -25.02 13.04
CA ASN A 227 -12.32 -24.44 14.30
C ASN A 227 -11.13 -23.49 14.06
N LYS A 228 -10.82 -22.62 15.03
CA LYS A 228 -9.78 -21.58 14.89
C LYS A 228 -8.44 -22.09 14.34
N LYS A 229 -8.04 -23.31 14.69
CA LYS A 229 -6.75 -23.90 14.26
C LYS A 229 -6.75 -24.36 12.80
N ASN A 230 -7.89 -24.82 12.27
CA ASN A 230 -7.96 -25.51 10.98
C ASN A 230 -8.77 -24.77 9.92
N ILE A 231 -9.42 -23.66 10.28
CA ILE A 231 -10.31 -22.94 9.39
C ILE A 231 -9.60 -22.45 8.13
N GLU A 232 -8.42 -21.84 8.25
CA GLU A 232 -7.65 -21.34 7.10
C GLU A 232 -7.35 -22.45 6.09
N LYS A 233 -6.75 -23.56 6.56
CA LYS A 233 -6.46 -24.73 5.74
C LYS A 233 -7.72 -25.30 5.09
N SER A 234 -8.81 -25.40 5.84
CA SER A 234 -10.08 -25.94 5.34
C SER A 234 -10.69 -25.05 4.26
N LEU A 235 -10.63 -23.72 4.42
CA LEU A 235 -11.13 -22.77 3.43
C LEU A 235 -10.25 -22.75 2.17
N LEU A 236 -8.93 -22.86 2.33
CA LEU A 236 -8.00 -22.95 1.22
C LEU A 236 -8.29 -24.18 0.37
N GLU A 237 -8.43 -25.35 1.00
CA GLU A 237 -8.76 -26.60 0.31
C GLU A 237 -10.11 -26.51 -0.41
N LEU A 238 -11.11 -25.86 0.17
CA LEU A 238 -12.40 -25.62 -0.49
C LEU A 238 -12.31 -24.73 -1.71
N CYS A 239 -11.59 -23.61 -1.62
CA CYS A 239 -11.48 -22.68 -2.75
C CYS A 239 -10.70 -23.31 -3.91
N ILE A 240 -9.65 -24.10 -3.61
CA ILE A 240 -8.92 -24.87 -4.61
C ILE A 240 -9.84 -25.88 -5.30
N TYR A 241 -10.60 -26.66 -4.52
CA TYR A 241 -11.53 -27.66 -5.07
C TYR A 241 -12.64 -27.04 -5.94
N HIS A 242 -13.21 -25.90 -5.51
CA HIS A 242 -14.23 -25.21 -6.28
C HIS A 242 -13.67 -24.65 -7.59
N ASN A 243 -12.47 -24.03 -7.54
CA ASN A 243 -11.81 -23.52 -8.74
C ASN A 243 -11.43 -24.64 -9.72
N SER A 244 -11.04 -25.83 -9.24
CA SER A 244 -10.73 -26.96 -10.13
C SER A 244 -11.97 -27.63 -10.75
N SER A 245 -13.15 -27.48 -10.14
CA SER A 245 -14.39 -28.12 -10.59
C SER A 245 -15.24 -27.23 -11.51
N THR A 246 -14.81 -25.99 -11.73
CA THR A 246 -15.50 -25.00 -12.57
C THR A 246 -14.94 -24.99 -14.02
N TYR A 247 -13.98 -25.87 -14.31
CA TYR A 247 -13.42 -26.14 -15.65
C TYR A 247 -13.74 -27.57 -16.05
#